data_AF-A0A2H0DJT8-F1
#
_entry.id   AF-A0A2H0DJT8-F1
#
_cell.length_a   1.000
_cell.length_b   1.000
_cell.length_c   1.000
_cell.angle_alpha   90.00
_cell.angle_beta   90.00
_cell.angle_gamma   90.00
#
_symmetry.space_group_name_H-M   'P 1'
#
loop_
_entity.id
_entity.type
_entity.pdbx_description
1 polymer ?
#
loop_
_entity_poly.entity_id
_entity_poly.type
_entity_poly.pdbx_seq_one_letter_code
_entity_poly.pdbx_strand_id
1 'polypeptide(L)' 'MKAIRWDTKKNEWLQATRGISFELAALKIAGGDILDLVGHPNKTRYPHQRIIPSRQATKRYLGGAEK' A
#
# COMPACT_ATOMS: atom_id res chain seq x y z
N MET A 1 -13.64 12.83 -7.94
CA MET A 1 -12.65 11.95 -7.27
C MET A 1 -12.64 12.30 -5.79
N LYS A 2 -12.69 11.32 -4.88
CA LYS A 2 -12.58 11.61 -3.44
C LYS A 2 -11.16 12.08 -3.13
N ALA A 3 -11.03 13.21 -2.43
CA ALA A 3 -9.73 13.69 -1.99
C ALA A 3 -9.15 12.72 -0.96
N ILE A 4 -8.02 12.10 -1.30
CA ILE A 4 -7.26 11.29 -0.34
C ILE A 4 -6.49 12.27 0.54
N ARG A 5 -6.72 12.22 1.85
CA ARG A 5 -5.96 12.98 2.84
C ARG A 5 -4.99 12.05 3.56
N TRP A 6 -3.77 12.52 3.75
CA TRP A 6 -2.74 11.84 4.54
C TRP A 6 -2.03 12.82 5.45
N ASP A 7 -1.34 12.29 6.45
CA ASP A 7 -0.50 13.07 7.34
C ASP A 7 0.86 13.36 6.69
N THR A 8 1.23 14.64 6.60
CA THR A 8 2.46 15.08 5.94
C THR A 8 3.71 14.60 6.67
N LYS A 9 3.72 14.68 8.01
CA LYS A 9 4.86 14.27 8.83
C LYS A 9 5.16 12.79 8.67
N LYS A 10 4.13 11.96 8.62
CA LYS A 10 4.25 10.53 8.33
C LYS A 10 4.72 10.27 6.90
N ASN A 11 4.27 11.07 5.94
CA ASN A 11 4.74 10.98 4.55
C ASN A 11 6.25 11.24 4.46
N GLU A 12 6.74 12.30 5.10
CA GLU A 12 8.16 12.65 5.12
C GLU A 12 8.99 11.56 5.80
N TRP A 13 8.50 11.05 6.92
CA TRP A 13 9.16 9.93 7.61
C TRP A 13 9.24 8.67 6.75
N LEU A 14 8.16 8.31 6.04
CA LEU A 14 8.15 7.15 5.13
C LEU A 14 9.10 7.33 3.95
N GLN A 15 9.22 8.55 3.42
CA GLN A 15 10.17 8.86 2.36
C GLN A 15 11.61 8.69 2.85
N ALA A 16 11.93 9.27 4.01
CA ALA A 16 13.29 9.21 4.57
C ALA A 16 13.70 7.79 4.99
N THR A 17 12.79 7.00 5.56
CA THR A 17 13.13 5.68 6.14
C THR A 17 12.97 4.52 5.17
N ARG A 18 12.05 4.63 4.21
CA ARG A 18 11.63 3.51 3.36
C ARG A 18 11.61 3.84 1.87
N GLY A 19 11.89 5.09 1.49
CA GLY A 19 11.87 5.52 0.09
C GLY A 19 10.48 5.44 -0.56
N ILE A 20 9.39 5.51 0.24
CA ILE A 20 8.00 5.44 -0.24
C ILE A 20 7.19 6.66 0.21
N SER A 21 6.20 7.06 -0.57
CA SER A 21 5.32 8.20 -0.26
C SER A 21 3.84 7.86 -0.45
N PHE A 22 2.96 8.58 0.24
CA PHE A 22 1.51 8.51 0.02
C PHE A 22 1.10 9.02 -1.35
N GLU A 23 1.87 9.94 -1.93
CA GLU A 23 1.64 10.43 -3.29
C GLU A 23 1.80 9.32 -4.32
N LEU A 24 2.86 8.51 -4.20
CA LEU A 24 3.05 7.32 -5.03
C LEU A 24 1.87 6.34 -4.90
N ALA A 25 1.40 6.11 -3.67
CA ALA A 25 0.24 5.26 -3.42
C ALA A 25 -1.04 5.83 -4.05
N ALA A 26 -1.28 7.15 -3.93
CA ALA A 26 -2.43 7.82 -4.51
C ALA A 26 -2.42 7.77 -6.04
N LEU A 27 -1.26 7.94 -6.67
CA LEU A 27 -1.09 7.80 -8.12
C LEU A 27 -1.43 6.38 -8.60
N LYS A 28 -0.98 5.34 -7.87
CA LYS A 28 -1.30 3.94 -8.20
C LYS A 28 -2.79 3.63 -8.04
N ILE A 29 -3.43 4.19 -7.02
CA ILE A 29 -4.88 4.08 -6.81
C ILE A 29 -5.64 4.77 -7.96
N ALA A 30 -5.23 5.99 -8.32
CA ALA A 30 -5.85 6.76 -9.39
C ALA A 30 -5.66 6.09 -10.77
N GLY A 31 -4.52 5.45 -11.00
CA GLY A 31 -4.21 4.72 -12.22
C GLY A 31 -4.84 3.33 -12.34
N GLY A 32 -5.61 2.87 -11.33
CA GLY A 32 -6.25 1.55 -11.36
C GLY A 32 -5.29 0.37 -11.21
N ASP A 33 -4.06 0.60 -10.73
CA ASP A 33 -3.04 -0.46 -10.51
C ASP A 33 -3.23 -1.20 -9.17
N ILE A 34 -4.40 -1.04 -8.57
CA ILE A 34 -4.81 -1.71 -7.33
C ILE A 34 -5.52 -3.03 -7.66
N LEU A 35 -5.19 -4.09 -6.92
CA LEU A 35 -5.77 -5.41 -7.12
C LEU A 35 -7.07 -5.58 -6.34
N ASP A 36 -7.02 -5.41 -5.02
CA ASP A 36 -8.15 -5.66 -4.12
C ASP A 36 -7.93 -4.99 -2.75
N LEU A 37 -8.94 -5.02 -1.87
CA LEU A 37 -8.86 -4.61 -0.47
C LEU A 37 -8.91 -5.84 0.44
N VAL A 38 -7.75 -6.35 0.85
CA VAL A 38 -7.65 -7.57 1.66
C VAL A 38 -7.44 -7.26 3.14
N GLY A 39 -7.94 -8.13 4.01
CA GLY A 39 -7.65 -8.06 5.45
C GLY A 39 -6.19 -8.41 5.74
N HIS A 40 -5.60 -7.82 6.77
CA HIS A 40 -4.24 -8.16 7.18
C HIS A 40 -4.14 -9.66 7.53
N PRO A 41 -3.13 -10.41 7.02
CA PRO A 41 -3.02 -11.86 7.24
C PRO A 41 -2.85 -12.20 8.73
N ASN A 42 -2.09 -11.37 9.46
CA ASN A 42 -2.03 -11.45 10.92
C ASN A 42 -3.16 -10.63 11.55
N LYS A 43 -4.36 -11.21 11.60
CA LYS A 43 -5.54 -10.57 12.21
C LYS A 43 -5.41 -10.40 13.72
N THR A 44 -4.61 -11.22 14.40
CA THR A 44 -4.41 -11.12 15.86
C THR A 44 -3.71 -9.83 16.26
N ARG A 45 -2.67 -9.42 15.50
CA ARG A 45 -1.93 -8.18 15.75
C ARG A 45 -2.57 -6.95 15.09
N TYR A 46 -3.26 -7.15 13.96
CA TYR A 46 -3.80 -6.06 13.14
C TYR A 46 -5.25 -6.33 12.68
N PRO A 47 -6.21 -6.48 13.60
CA PRO A 47 -7.56 -6.96 13.30
C PRO A 47 -8.36 -6.04 12.38
N HIS A 48 -8.11 -4.73 12.42
CA HIS A 48 -8.84 -3.73 11.63
C HIS A 48 -8.02 -3.16 10.45
N GLN A 49 -6.82 -3.69 10.22
CA GLN A 49 -5.97 -3.21 9.14
C GLN A 49 -6.35 -3.88 7.83
N ARG A 50 -6.49 -3.05 6.79
CA ARG A 50 -6.70 -3.49 5.42
C ARG A 50 -5.48 -3.14 4.59
N ILE A 51 -5.17 -4.01 3.64
CA ILE A 51 -4.04 -3.91 2.74
C ILE A 51 -4.60 -3.77 1.32
N ILE A 52 -3.99 -2.86 0.55
CA ILE A 52 -4.29 -2.70 -0.87
C ILE A 52 -3.05 -3.17 -1.65
N PRO A 53 -3.01 -4.43 -2.08
CA PRO A 53 -1.97 -4.90 -3.00
C PRO A 53 -2.04 -4.11 -4.33
N SER A 54 -0.92 -3.51 -4.73
CA SER A 54 -0.70 -3.08 -6.12
C SER A 54 -0.05 -4.21 -6.90
N ARG A 55 -0.40 -4.37 -8.18
CA ARG A 55 0.19 -5.40 -9.06
C ARG A 55 1.70 -5.37 -9.10
N GLN A 56 2.30 -4.18 -9.10
CA GLN A 56 3.75 -4.03 -9.13
C GLN A 56 4.41 -4.32 -7.77
N ALA A 57 3.73 -4.01 -6.66
CA ALA A 57 4.25 -4.27 -5.32
C ALA A 57 4.08 -5.74 -4.90
N THR A 58 3.01 -6.40 -5.35
CA THR A 58 2.68 -7.78 -4.93
C THR A 58 3.67 -8.83 -5.41
N LYS A 59 4.34 -8.64 -6.56
CA LYS A 59 5.45 -9.52 -6.98
C LYS A 59 6.52 -9.68 -5.90
N ARG A 60 6.75 -8.63 -5.09
CA ARG A 60 7.76 -8.64 -4.03
C ARG A 60 7.21 -9.08 -2.67
N TYR A 61 5.92 -8.88 -2.41
CA TYR A 61 5.28 -9.22 -1.13
C TYR A 61 4.75 -10.66 -1.05
N LEU A 62 4.27 -11.23 -2.16
CA LEU A 62 3.73 -12.59 -2.17
C LEU A 62 4.79 -13.66 -2.45
N GLY A 63 6.03 -13.24 -2.73
CA GLY A 63 7.02 -14.12 -3.34
C GLY A 63 6.57 -14.47 -4.76
N GLY A 64 7.32 -14.06 -5.77
CA GLY A 64 7.11 -14.59 -7.11
C GLY A 64 7.32 -16.10 -7.08
N ALA A 65 6.27 -16.88 -6.85
CA ALA A 65 6.14 -18.24 -7.33
C ALA A 65 5.81 -18.13 -8.82
N GLU A 66 6.80 -17.73 -9.63
CA GLU A 66 6.85 -18.31 -10.97
C GLU A 66 7.21 -19.79 -10.79
N LYS A 67 6.48 -20.63 -11.51
CA LYS A 67 6.58 -22.09 -11.49
C LYS A 67 8.00 -22.59 -11.72
#